data_AF-A0A2V8EKH0-F1
#
_entry.id   AF-A0A2V8EKH0-F1
#
_cell.length_a   1.000
_cell.length_b   1.000
_cell.length_c   1.000
_cell.angle_alpha   90.00
_cell.angle_beta   90.00
_cell.angle_gamma   90.00
#
_symmetry.space_group_name_H-M   'P 1'
#
loop_
_entity.id
_entity.type
_entity.pdbx_description
1 polymer ?
#
loop_
_entity_poly.entity_id
_entity_poly.type
_entity_poly.pdbx_seq_one_letter_code
_entity_poly.pdbx_strand_id
1 'polypeptide(L)'
;MGPQHAYGLAARLEQVAEHPLMLNQGTLYPALVRLEQNGWIKGSWQKTENNRDAKYYAITRAGTRALEKQTDRWHRLAGLVNKLLVDEQ
;
A
#
# COMPACT_ATOMS: atom_id res chain seq x y z
N MET A 1 -11.73 7.03 -0.81
CA MET A 1 -10.58 7.78 -1.36
C MET A 1 -10.59 7.63 -2.87
N GLY A 2 -10.40 8.71 -3.62
CA GLY A 2 -10.23 8.65 -5.08
C GLY A 2 -8.87 8.09 -5.48
N PRO A 3 -8.59 7.95 -6.79
CA PRO A 3 -7.29 7.50 -7.30
C PRO A 3 -6.15 8.37 -6.77
N GLN A 4 -5.04 7.77 -6.35
CA GLN A 4 -3.85 8.49 -5.89
C GLN A 4 -2.66 8.19 -6.78
N HIS A 5 -1.84 9.20 -7.06
CA HIS A 5 -0.55 9.00 -7.69
C HIS A 5 0.48 8.49 -6.68
N ALA A 6 1.56 7.87 -7.17
CA ALA A 6 2.57 7.21 -6.32
C ALA A 6 3.12 8.10 -5.19
N TYR A 7 3.38 9.38 -5.47
CA TYR A 7 3.84 10.32 -4.45
C TYR A 7 2.78 10.59 -3.36
N GLY A 8 1.49 10.69 -3.71
CA GLY A 8 0.42 10.81 -2.72
C GLY A 8 0.30 9.59 -1.82
N LEU A 9 0.53 8.39 -2.38
CA LEU A 9 0.60 7.15 -1.60
C LEU A 9 1.80 7.14 -0.64
N ALA A 10 2.98 7.57 -1.10
CA ALA A 10 4.17 7.71 -0.25
C ALA A 10 3.92 8.66 0.92
N ALA A 11 3.43 9.86 0.63
CA ALA A 11 3.13 10.88 1.64
C ALA A 11 2.08 10.39 2.66
N ARG A 12 1.05 9.65 2.21
CA ARG A 12 0.07 9.08 3.12
C ARG A 12 0.66 7.99 4.02
N LEU A 13 1.54 7.15 3.49
CA LEU A 13 2.22 6.13 4.29
C LEU A 13 3.15 6.76 5.32
N GLU A 14 3.89 7.81 4.94
CA GLU A 14 4.71 8.60 5.87
C GLU A 14 3.88 9.25 6.98
N GLN A 15 2.69 9.80 6.66
CA GLN A 15 1.79 10.37 7.67
C GLN A 15 1.28 9.36 8.70
N VAL A 16 1.07 8.10 8.29
CA VAL A 16 0.56 7.05 9.19
C VAL A 16 1.69 6.41 9.99
N ALA A 17 2.94 6.52 9.52
CA ALA A 17 4.09 6.00 10.21
C ALA A 17 4.47 6.91 11.39
N GLU A 18 4.34 6.43 12.63
CA GLU A 18 4.75 7.18 13.83
C GLU A 18 6.28 7.41 13.91
N HIS A 19 7.05 6.67 13.11
CA HIS A 19 8.47 6.89 12.82
C HIS A 19 8.65 7.05 11.31
N PRO A 20 9.71 7.70 10.81
CA PRO A 20 9.94 7.80 9.37
C PRO A 20 10.13 6.39 8.80
N LEU A 21 9.04 5.80 8.32
CA LEU A 21 9.10 4.79 7.28
C LEU A 21 9.75 5.52 6.11
N MET A 22 11.08 5.38 5.98
CA MET A 22 11.81 5.86 4.81
C MET A 22 11.44 4.96 3.64
N LEU A 23 10.22 5.16 3.13
CA LEU A 23 9.73 4.59 1.89
C LEU A 23 10.45 5.30 0.75
N ASN A 24 11.70 4.89 0.53
CA ASN A 24 12.43 5.35 -0.62
C ASN A 24 11.66 4.95 -1.89
N GLN A 25 11.81 5.76 -2.94
CA GLN A 25 11.19 5.50 -4.24
C GLN A 25 11.54 4.09 -4.76
N GLY A 26 12.74 3.60 -4.46
CA GLY A 26 13.21 2.26 -4.81
C GLY A 26 12.40 1.11 -4.18
N THR A 27 11.62 1.33 -3.14
CA THR A 27 10.78 0.30 -2.50
C THR A 27 9.32 0.42 -2.96
N LEU A 28 8.82 1.65 -3.08
CA LEU A 28 7.43 1.90 -3.44
C LEU A 28 7.13 1.52 -4.89
N TYR A 29 7.97 1.92 -5.85
CA TYR A 29 7.68 1.65 -7.26
C TYR A 29 7.67 0.15 -7.59
N PRO A 30 8.65 -0.67 -7.14
CA PRO A 30 8.56 -2.12 -7.34
C PRO A 30 7.36 -2.77 -6.64
N ALA A 31 6.88 -2.21 -5.52
CA ALA A 31 5.64 -2.68 -4.90
C ALA A 31 4.42 -2.38 -5.79
N LEU A 32 4.30 -1.15 -6.31
CA LEU A 32 3.23 -0.77 -7.23
C LEU A 32 3.22 -1.61 -8.51
N VAL A 33 4.40 -1.88 -9.09
CA VAL A 33 4.55 -2.76 -10.25
C VAL A 33 4.02 -4.17 -9.94
N ARG A 34 4.41 -4.77 -8.81
CA ARG A 34 3.93 -6.10 -8.41
C ARG A 34 2.41 -6.12 -8.19
N LEU A 35 1.86 -5.09 -7.55
CA LEU A 35 0.41 -4.97 -7.34
C LEU A 35 -0.35 -4.85 -8.66
N GLU A 36 0.20 -4.14 -9.65
CA GLU A 36 -0.39 -3.99 -10.97
C GLU A 36 -0.28 -5.29 -11.79
N GLN A 37 0.87 -5.98 -11.74
CA GLN A 37 1.07 -7.30 -12.36
C GLN A 37 0.12 -8.36 -11.80
N ASN A 38 -0.18 -8.30 -10.50
CA ASN A 38 -1.18 -9.18 -9.86
C ASN A 38 -2.63 -8.78 -10.19
N GLY A 39 -2.85 -7.69 -10.93
CA GLY A 39 -4.17 -7.15 -11.23
C GLY A 39 -4.90 -6.58 -10.01
N TRP A 40 -4.19 -6.32 -8.90
CA TRP A 40 -4.78 -5.80 -7.66
C TRP A 40 -4.97 -4.29 -7.70
N ILE A 41 -4.16 -3.59 -8.49
CA ILE A 41 -4.36 -2.17 -8.82
C ILE A 41 -4.36 -1.99 -10.33
N LYS A 42 -4.96 -0.89 -10.78
CA LYS A 42 -4.90 -0.42 -12.16
C LYS A 42 -4.30 0.98 -12.18
N GLY A 43 -3.28 1.17 -13.01
CA GLY A 43 -2.72 2.48 -13.29
C GLY A 43 -3.38 3.18 -14.47
N SER A 44 -3.58 4.49 -14.37
CA SER A 44 -4.02 5.38 -15.45
C SER A 44 -3.14 6.63 -15.49
N TRP A 45 -2.66 6.99 -16.67
CA TRP A 45 -1.96 8.25 -16.88
C TRP A 45 -2.96 9.40 -16.87
N GLN A 46 -2.70 10.40 -16.05
CA GLN A 46 -3.48 11.62 -15.96
C GLN A 46 -2.54 12.81 -15.81
N LYS A 47 -3.00 13.98 -16.24
CA LYS A 47 -2.28 15.22 -15.98
C LYS A 47 -2.51 15.66 -14.54
N THR A 48 -1.43 16.02 -13.87
CA THR A 48 -1.45 16.71 -12.58
C THR A 48 -1.95 18.14 -12.75
N GLU A 49 -2.27 18.82 -11.64
CA GLU A 49 -2.68 20.23 -11.62
C GLU A 49 -1.62 21.15 -12.28
N ASN A 50 -0.35 20.75 -12.22
CA ASN A 50 0.76 21.48 -12.86
C ASN A 50 1.04 21.02 -14.30
N ASN A 51 0.06 20.38 -14.96
CA ASN A 51 0.14 19.92 -16.36
C ASN A 51 1.29 18.94 -16.65
N ARG A 52 1.74 18.19 -15.64
CA ARG A 52 2.71 17.09 -15.78
C ARG A 52 2.00 15.74 -15.81
N ASP A 53 2.47 14.82 -16.64
CA ASP A 53 1.92 13.46 -16.66
C ASP A 53 2.34 12.68 -15.40
N ALA A 54 1.36 12.09 -14.72
CA ALA A 54 1.58 11.21 -13.60
C ALA A 54 0.68 9.98 -13.71
N LYS A 55 1.20 8.84 -13.25
CA LYS A 55 0.43 7.60 -13.16
C LYS A 55 -0.33 7.56 -11.84
N TYR A 56 -1.65 7.52 -11.92
CA TYR A 56 -2.58 7.37 -10.81
C TYR A 56 -3.00 5.92 -10.70
N TYR A 57 -3.12 5.42 -9.47
CA TYR A 57 -3.47 4.03 -9.19
C TYR A 57 -4.81 3.96 -8.48
N ALA A 58 -5.62 2.98 -8.88
CA ALA A 58 -6.87 2.63 -8.23
C ALA A 58 -6.89 1.13 -7.90
N ILE A 59 -7.40 0.77 -6.72
CA ILE A 59 -7.59 -0.63 -6.35
C ILE A 59 -8.67 -1.27 -7.22
N THR A 60 -8.45 -2.52 -7.65
CA THR A 60 -9.45 -3.29 -8.40
C THR A 60 -10.34 -4.10 -7.46
N ARG A 61 -11.39 -4.72 -7.99
CA ARG A 61 -12.20 -5.69 -7.24
C ARG A 61 -11.38 -6.89 -6.76
N ALA A 62 -10.44 -7.36 -7.59
CA ALA A 62 -9.54 -8.45 -7.21
C ALA A 62 -8.58 -8.00 -6.11
N GLY A 63 -8.06 -6.77 -6.20
CA GLY A 63 -7.22 -6.18 -5.16
C GLY A 63 -7.94 -6.01 -3.82
N THR A 64 -9.22 -5.63 -3.83
CA THR A 64 -10.02 -5.50 -2.61
C THR A 64 -10.16 -6.86 -1.89
N ARG A 65 -10.49 -7.92 -2.63
CA ARG A 65 -10.56 -9.30 -2.07
C ARG A 65 -9.20 -9.79 -1.57
N ALA A 66 -8.14 -9.45 -2.29
CA ALA A 66 -6.79 -9.82 -1.88
C ALA A 66 -6.38 -9.08 -0.59
N LEU A 67 -6.72 -7.78 -0.49
CA LEU A 67 -6.48 -6.96 0.69
C LEU A 67 -7.17 -7.56 1.92
N GLU A 68 -8.48 -7.85 1.84
CA GLU A 68 -9.23 -8.50 2.93
C GLU A 68 -8.53 -9.78 3.42
N LYS A 69 -8.16 -10.67 2.49
CA LYS A 69 -7.47 -11.92 2.82
C LYS A 69 -6.11 -11.71 3.48
N GLN A 70 -5.32 -10.74 3.01
CA GLN A 70 -4.01 -10.42 3.60
C GLN A 70 -4.16 -9.77 4.97
N THR A 71 -5.14 -8.89 5.16
CA THR A 71 -5.46 -8.28 6.45
C THR A 71 -5.86 -9.33 7.48
N ASP A 72 -6.73 -10.27 7.12
CA ASP A 72 -7.11 -11.37 8.00
C ASP A 72 -5.92 -12.25 8.39
N ARG A 73 -5.04 -12.54 7.43
CA ARG A 73 -3.80 -13.28 7.69
C ARG A 73 -2.88 -12.52 8.63
N TRP A 74 -2.72 -11.22 8.41
CA TRP A 74 -1.90 -10.36 9.26
C TRP A 74 -2.40 -10.33 10.70
N HIS A 75 -3.70 -10.10 10.91
CA HIS A 75 -4.28 -10.09 12.26
C HIS A 75 -4.07 -11.41 13.00
N ARG A 76 -4.22 -12.56 12.31
CA ARG A 76 -3.93 -13.86 12.92
C ARG A 76 -2.46 -13.99 13.34
N LEU A 77 -1.52 -13.62 12.48
CA LEU A 77 -0.09 -13.70 12.79
C LEU A 77 0.31 -12.74 13.92
N ALA A 78 -0.11 -11.48 13.83
CA ALA A 78 0.14 -10.49 14.86
C ALA A 78 -0.45 -10.91 16.21
N GLY A 79 -1.67 -11.47 16.22
CA GLY A 79 -2.29 -12.02 17.43
C GLY A 79 -1.51 -13.19 18.03
N LEU A 80 -0.96 -14.08 17.22
CA LEU A 80 -0.11 -15.19 17.71
C LEU A 80 1.20 -14.68 18.31
N VAL A 81 1.87 -13.75 17.63
CA VAL A 81 3.10 -13.11 18.14
C VAL A 81 2.81 -12.38 19.45
N ASN A 82 1.71 -11.62 19.52
CA ASN A 82 1.34 -10.90 20.73
C ASN A 82 1.06 -11.85 21.91
N LYS A 83 0.45 -13.02 21.67
CA LYS A 83 0.25 -14.04 22.71
C LYS A 83 1.58 -14.60 23.21
N LEU A 84 2.50 -14.94 22.30
CA LEU A 84 3.84 -15.41 22.65
C LEU A 84 4.59 -14.40 23.52
N LEU A 85 4.56 -13.12 23.15
CA LEU A 85 5.24 -12.06 23.91
C LEU A 85 4.63 -11.81 25.29
N VAL A 86 3.36 -12.16 25.51
CA VAL A 86 2.69 -12.05 26.81
C VAL A 86 2.96 -13.27 27.70
N ASP A 87 3.08 -14.47 27.12
CA ASP A 87 3.38 -15.70 27.84
C ASP A 87 4.85 -15.80 28.29
N GLU A 88 5.76 -15.02 27.70
CA GLU A 88 7.18 -14.93 28.11
C GLU A 88 7.45 -13.88 29.21
N GLN A 89 6.42 -13.40 29.93
CA GLN A 89 6.54 -12.53 31.11
C GLN A 89 6.20 -13.24 32.42
#